data_AF-A0A7V8V4S2-F1
#
_entry.id   AF-A0A7V8V4S2-F1
#
_cell.length_a   1.000
_cell.length_b   1.000
_cell.length_c   1.000
_cell.angle_alpha   90.00
_cell.angle_beta   90.00
_cell.angle_gamma   90.00
#
_symmetry.space_group_name_H-M   'P 1'
#
loop_
_entity.id
_entity.type
_entity.pdbx_description
1 polymer ?
#
loop_
_entity_poly.entity_id
_entity_poly.type
_entity_poly.pdbx_seq_one_letter_code
_entity_poly.pdbx_strand_id
1 'polypeptide(L)'
;MCSRQCHQTNPRHHTKSPSSNVLGAWGFGISLFGLLMTFGLLCPLGLLLSFLGLFAKKRGIAIAGTIIGGIGTAIVAVGVGSIAMAASAVHHYQVEVPKIEQTRAVLDTACVEVETYRQENNKLPEGIEGNKLVLKYEDAYGNAVRYEPEEGNKFAIRSAGLDGEFDTSDDQRMLNTERGLNEPIASHATHFRGHHGHRHCSW
;
A
#
# COMPACT_ATOMS: atom_id res chain seq x y z
N MET A 1 62.20 -80.72 8.23
CA MET A 1 60.80 -80.40 8.57
C MET A 1 60.78 -79.00 9.16
N CYS A 2 60.25 -78.02 8.42
CA CYS A 2 60.35 -76.59 8.74
C CYS A 2 58.93 -76.04 8.96
N SER A 3 58.57 -75.80 10.22
CA SER A 3 57.26 -75.25 10.59
C SER A 3 57.32 -73.73 10.60
N ARG A 4 56.74 -73.07 9.58
CA ARG A 4 56.50 -71.62 9.56
C ARG A 4 55.15 -71.32 10.21
N GLN A 5 55.16 -70.78 11.43
CA GLN A 5 54.01 -70.12 12.03
C GLN A 5 53.87 -68.71 11.42
N CYS A 6 52.84 -68.53 10.59
CA CYS A 6 52.41 -67.21 10.13
C CYS A 6 51.59 -66.54 11.25
N HIS A 7 52.18 -65.51 11.85
CA HIS A 7 51.54 -64.64 12.83
C HIS A 7 50.52 -63.73 12.12
N GLN A 8 49.22 -64.04 12.21
CA GLN A 8 48.15 -63.16 11.76
C GLN A 8 47.99 -62.00 12.77
N THR A 9 48.45 -60.81 12.40
CA THR A 9 48.14 -59.57 13.11
C THR A 9 46.75 -59.09 12.69
N ASN A 10 45.78 -59.23 13.60
CA ASN A 10 44.42 -58.74 13.46
C ASN A 10 44.42 -57.20 13.31
N PRO A 11 43.97 -56.63 12.16
CA PRO A 11 43.89 -55.19 11.99
C PRO A 11 42.79 -54.65 12.90
N ARG A 12 43.19 -53.96 13.98
CA ARG A 12 42.26 -53.23 14.84
C ARG A 12 41.45 -52.27 13.96
N HIS A 13 40.16 -52.55 13.81
CA HIS A 13 39.21 -51.63 13.19
C HIS A 13 39.19 -50.34 14.00
N HIS A 14 39.97 -49.34 13.58
CA HIS A 14 39.77 -47.96 13.98
C HIS A 14 38.40 -47.53 13.43
N THR A 15 37.38 -47.64 14.27
CA THR A 15 36.08 -47.03 14.07
C THR A 15 36.29 -45.51 14.07
N LYS A 16 36.58 -44.94 12.90
CA LYS A 16 36.54 -43.49 12.70
C LYS A 16 35.16 -43.04 13.10
N SER A 17 35.05 -42.35 14.24
CA SER A 17 33.81 -41.72 14.70
C SER A 17 33.26 -40.90 13.54
N PRO A 18 32.02 -41.17 13.08
CA PRO A 18 31.47 -40.45 11.95
C PRO A 18 31.40 -38.97 12.31
N SER A 19 32.21 -38.13 11.64
CA SER A 19 32.17 -36.68 11.85
C SER A 19 30.76 -36.19 11.53
N SER A 20 30.01 -35.80 12.57
CA SER A 20 28.67 -35.24 12.42
C SER A 20 28.81 -33.79 11.99
N ASN A 21 27.98 -33.36 11.04
CA ASN A 21 27.96 -31.97 10.60
C ASN A 21 27.17 -31.14 11.61
N VAL A 22 27.82 -30.83 12.73
CA VAL A 22 27.25 -30.08 13.86
C VAL A 22 26.64 -28.76 13.38
N LEU A 23 27.30 -28.06 12.44
CA LEU A 23 26.83 -26.79 11.89
C LEU A 23 25.45 -26.92 11.19
N GLY A 24 25.24 -27.99 10.41
CA GLY A 24 23.97 -28.22 9.73
C GLY A 24 22.84 -28.59 10.69
N ALA A 25 23.15 -29.32 11.77
CA ALA A 25 22.18 -29.64 12.81
C ALA A 25 21.73 -28.38 13.59
N TRP A 26 22.66 -27.46 13.88
CA TRP A 26 22.32 -26.15 14.47
C TRP A 26 21.47 -25.30 13.52
N GLY A 27 21.82 -25.23 12.24
CA GLY A 27 21.02 -24.53 11.22
C GLY A 27 19.59 -25.08 11.13
N PHE A 28 19.43 -26.41 11.12
CA PHE A 28 18.12 -27.06 11.14
C PHE A 28 17.33 -26.74 12.42
N GLY A 29 17.97 -26.82 13.59
CA GLY A 29 17.33 -26.52 14.88
C GLY A 29 16.88 -25.06 14.97
N ILE A 30 17.71 -24.12 14.54
CA ILE A 30 17.40 -22.69 14.52
C ILE A 30 16.28 -22.38 13.51
N SER A 31 16.30 -22.99 12.32
CA SER A 31 15.21 -22.84 11.34
C SER A 31 13.88 -23.39 11.86
N LEU A 32 13.88 -24.55 12.50
CA LEU A 32 12.67 -25.18 13.04
C LEU A 32 12.10 -24.40 14.22
N PHE A 33 12.97 -23.97 15.15
CA PHE A 33 12.59 -23.15 16.28
C PHE A 33 12.11 -21.77 15.83
N GLY A 34 12.80 -21.14 14.87
CA GLY A 34 12.41 -19.85 14.30
C GLY A 34 11.06 -19.91 13.59
N LEU A 35 10.78 -20.99 12.86
CA LEU A 35 9.48 -21.22 12.22
C LEU A 35 8.36 -21.36 13.24
N LEU A 36 8.56 -22.17 14.29
CA LEU A 36 7.54 -22.46 15.30
C LEU A 36 7.30 -21.34 16.31
N MET A 37 8.37 -20.69 16.80
CA MET A 37 8.27 -19.74 17.92
C MET A 37 8.21 -18.27 17.48
N THR A 38 8.76 -17.93 16.32
CA THR A 38 8.86 -16.53 15.87
C THR A 38 8.14 -16.26 14.56
N PHE A 39 7.23 -17.16 14.15
CA PHE A 39 6.54 -17.08 12.85
C PHE A 39 7.50 -16.88 11.66
N GLY A 40 8.69 -17.48 11.74
CA GLY A 40 9.68 -17.44 10.67
C GLY A 40 10.62 -16.22 10.68
N LEU A 41 10.57 -15.31 11.65
CA LEU A 41 11.44 -14.12 11.67
C LEU A 41 12.94 -14.50 11.78
N LEU A 42 13.26 -15.60 12.47
CA LEU A 42 14.61 -16.19 12.50
C LEU A 42 14.94 -17.11 11.31
N CYS A 43 13.98 -17.39 10.43
CA CYS A 43 14.15 -18.32 9.32
C CYS A 43 15.21 -17.89 8.28
N PRO A 44 15.38 -16.61 7.92
CA PRO A 44 16.45 -16.17 7.01
C PRO A 44 17.85 -16.45 7.55
N LEU A 45 18.05 -16.27 8.87
CA LEU A 45 19.30 -16.61 9.56
C LEU A 45 19.56 -18.11 9.56
N GLY A 46 18.52 -18.92 9.82
CA GLY A 46 18.61 -20.38 9.75
C GLY A 46 18.87 -20.91 8.34
N LEU A 47 18.31 -20.25 7.31
CA LEU A 47 18.57 -20.51 5.89
C LEU A 47 20.03 -20.23 5.55
N LEU A 48 20.57 -19.07 5.94
CA LEU A 48 21.98 -18.70 5.72
C LEU A 48 22.95 -19.73 6.32
N LEU A 49 22.70 -20.17 7.57
CA LEU A 49 23.52 -21.20 8.23
C LEU A 49 23.39 -22.57 7.55
N SER A 50 22.18 -22.94 7.11
CA SER A 50 21.94 -24.20 6.40
C SER A 50 22.57 -24.20 5.00
N PHE A 51 22.56 -23.06 4.31
CA PHE A 51 23.16 -22.85 3.00
C PHE A 51 24.69 -22.99 3.06
N LEU A 52 25.33 -22.37 4.06
CA LEU A 52 26.78 -22.57 4.30
C LEU A 52 27.11 -24.04 4.64
N GLY A 53 26.18 -24.74 5.30
CA GLY A 53 26.29 -26.18 5.57
C GLY A 53 26.26 -27.09 4.33
N LEU A 54 25.76 -26.61 3.17
CA LEU A 54 25.72 -27.39 1.92
C LEU A 54 27.11 -27.66 1.33
N PHE A 55 28.11 -26.84 1.68
CA PHE A 55 29.49 -27.02 1.26
C PHE A 55 30.21 -28.16 2.02
N ALA A 56 29.59 -28.73 3.06
CA ALA A 56 30.17 -29.84 3.82
C ALA A 56 29.94 -31.22 3.15
N LYS A 57 30.83 -32.17 3.45
CA LYS A 57 30.87 -33.52 2.84
C LYS A 57 29.60 -34.37 3.05
N LYS A 58 28.76 -34.07 4.06
CA LYS A 58 27.48 -34.77 4.31
C LYS A 58 26.31 -33.80 4.15
N ARG A 59 25.67 -33.85 2.98
CA ARG A 59 24.72 -32.81 2.53
C ARG A 59 23.30 -32.96 3.06
N GLY A 60 22.90 -34.15 3.54
CA GLY A 60 21.49 -34.46 3.83
C GLY A 60 20.79 -33.52 4.83
N ILE A 61 21.39 -33.27 5.98
CA ILE A 61 20.80 -32.41 7.02
C ILE A 61 20.76 -30.94 6.58
N ALA A 62 21.79 -30.48 5.87
CA ALA A 62 21.85 -29.12 5.35
C ALA A 62 20.78 -28.87 4.26
N ILE A 63 20.50 -29.87 3.42
CA ILE A 63 19.41 -29.80 2.42
C ILE A 63 18.06 -29.64 3.11
N ALA A 64 17.76 -30.45 4.15
CA ALA A 64 16.51 -30.34 4.89
C ALA A 64 16.34 -28.98 5.58
N GLY A 65 17.40 -28.47 6.22
CA GLY A 65 17.41 -27.14 6.82
C GLY A 65 17.22 -26.00 5.81
N THR A 66 17.76 -26.16 4.60
CA THR A 66 17.60 -25.18 3.51
C THR A 66 16.17 -25.18 2.95
N ILE A 67 15.54 -26.34 2.79
CA ILE A 67 14.15 -26.44 2.30
C ILE A 67 13.18 -25.81 3.32
N ILE A 68 13.30 -26.18 4.60
CA ILE A 68 12.44 -25.64 5.67
C ILE A 68 12.72 -24.14 5.86
N GLY A 69 14.01 -23.75 5.83
CA GLY A 69 14.45 -22.36 5.86
C GLY A 69 13.86 -21.53 4.72
N GLY A 70 13.86 -22.09 3.51
CA GLY A 70 13.30 -21.47 2.32
C GLY A 70 11.79 -21.24 2.44
N ILE A 71 11.04 -22.26 2.87
CA ILE A 71 9.59 -22.15 3.05
C ILE A 71 9.26 -21.09 4.11
N GLY A 72 9.93 -21.11 5.27
CA GLY A 72 9.67 -20.13 6.32
C GLY A 72 10.07 -18.70 5.93
N THR A 73 11.17 -18.55 5.18
CA THR A 73 11.58 -17.25 4.63
C THR A 73 10.57 -16.72 3.61
N ALA A 74 10.03 -17.58 2.75
CA ALA A 74 9.00 -17.20 1.78
C ALA A 74 7.70 -16.72 2.47
N ILE A 75 7.27 -17.40 3.54
CA ILE A 75 6.10 -17.00 4.32
C ILE A 75 6.30 -15.62 4.94
N VAL A 76 7.47 -15.36 5.56
CA VAL A 76 7.77 -14.04 6.14
C VAL A 76 7.84 -12.96 5.06
N ALA A 77 8.47 -13.25 3.92
CA ALA A 77 8.55 -12.30 2.82
C ALA A 77 7.15 -11.90 2.31
N VAL A 78 6.23 -12.87 2.15
CA VAL A 78 4.83 -12.61 1.78
C VAL A 78 4.09 -11.85 2.88
N GLY A 79 4.30 -12.21 4.15
CA GLY A 79 3.66 -11.53 5.29
C GLY A 79 4.10 -10.06 5.41
N VAL A 80 5.40 -9.80 5.43
CA VAL A 80 5.95 -8.43 5.52
C VAL A 80 5.60 -7.64 4.25
N GLY A 81 5.71 -8.26 3.08
CA GLY A 81 5.35 -7.62 1.81
C GLY A 81 3.88 -7.23 1.73
N SER A 82 2.97 -8.09 2.20
CA SER A 82 1.52 -7.78 2.21
C SER A 82 1.19 -6.66 3.20
N ILE A 83 1.80 -6.64 4.38
CA ILE A 83 1.63 -5.55 5.36
C ILE A 83 2.14 -4.22 4.79
N ALA A 84 3.31 -4.21 4.14
CA ALA A 84 3.86 -2.99 3.55
C ALA A 84 2.96 -2.43 2.42
N MET A 85 2.45 -3.30 1.56
CA MET A 85 1.49 -2.88 0.52
C MET A 85 0.18 -2.38 1.12
N ALA A 86 -0.35 -3.06 2.14
CA ALA A 86 -1.55 -2.62 2.84
C ALA A 86 -1.37 -1.26 3.51
N ALA A 87 -0.22 -1.02 4.17
CA ALA A 87 0.08 0.27 4.79
C ALA A 87 0.15 1.42 3.77
N SER A 88 0.79 1.17 2.62
CA SER A 88 0.86 2.16 1.53
C SER A 88 -0.53 2.49 0.98
N ALA A 89 -1.36 1.46 0.73
CA ALA A 89 -2.72 1.66 0.27
C ALA A 89 -3.56 2.45 1.29
N VAL A 90 -3.49 2.10 2.58
CA VAL A 90 -4.24 2.79 3.64
C VAL A 90 -3.88 4.28 3.70
N HIS A 91 -2.59 4.64 3.59
CA HIS A 91 -2.18 6.03 3.59
C HIS A 91 -2.80 6.83 2.42
N HIS A 92 -2.73 6.27 1.21
CA HIS A 92 -3.33 6.88 0.02
C HIS A 92 -4.86 7.06 0.19
N TYR A 93 -5.55 6.03 0.68
CA TYR A 93 -6.99 6.09 0.93
C TYR A 93 -7.40 7.06 2.04
N GLN A 94 -6.61 7.20 3.10
CA GLN A 94 -6.97 8.05 4.24
C GLN A 94 -6.71 9.53 4.01
N VAL A 95 -5.73 9.89 3.20
CA VAL A 95 -5.31 11.29 3.03
C VAL A 95 -5.82 11.89 1.73
N GLU A 96 -5.77 11.15 0.63
CA GLU A 96 -6.05 11.71 -0.70
C GLU A 96 -7.54 11.65 -1.06
N VAL A 97 -8.22 10.54 -0.75
CA VAL A 97 -9.65 10.37 -1.08
C VAL A 97 -10.54 11.44 -0.42
N PRO A 98 -10.39 11.79 0.87
CA PRO A 98 -11.21 12.84 1.47
C PRO A 98 -11.00 14.20 0.81
N LYS A 99 -9.78 14.50 0.35
CA LYS A 99 -9.49 15.75 -0.37
C LYS A 99 -10.15 15.78 -1.73
N ILE A 100 -10.13 14.66 -2.46
CA ILE A 100 -10.84 14.53 -3.75
C ILE A 100 -12.35 14.77 -3.55
N GLU A 101 -12.96 14.17 -2.53
CA GLU A 101 -14.38 14.38 -2.22
C GLU A 101 -14.70 15.82 -1.83
N GLN A 102 -13.86 16.45 -1.00
CA GLN A 102 -13.99 17.87 -0.64
C GLN A 102 -13.87 18.78 -1.86
N THR A 103 -12.89 18.55 -2.73
CA THR A 103 -12.74 19.27 -4.00
C THR A 103 -14.00 19.14 -4.86
N ARG A 104 -14.57 17.94 -4.98
CA ARG A 104 -15.83 17.74 -5.73
C ARG A 104 -17.00 18.54 -5.16
N ALA A 105 -17.14 18.61 -3.84
CA ALA A 105 -18.18 19.40 -3.20
C ALA A 105 -18.01 20.91 -3.46
N VAL A 106 -16.76 21.39 -3.51
CA VAL A 106 -16.45 22.78 -3.89
C VAL A 106 -16.81 23.04 -5.35
N LEU A 107 -16.43 22.14 -6.26
CA LEU A 107 -16.75 22.25 -7.69
C LEU A 107 -18.27 22.26 -7.92
N ASP A 108 -19.02 21.43 -7.19
CA ASP A 108 -20.49 21.40 -7.25
C ASP A 108 -21.10 22.74 -6.78
N THR A 109 -20.61 23.28 -5.65
CA THR A 109 -21.05 24.58 -5.15
C THR A 109 -20.77 25.71 -6.15
N ALA A 110 -19.59 25.70 -6.79
CA ALA A 110 -19.24 26.66 -7.84
C ALA A 110 -20.13 26.53 -9.08
N CYS A 111 -20.48 25.30 -9.49
CA CYS A 111 -21.43 25.05 -10.57
C CYS A 111 -22.82 25.63 -10.26
N VAL A 112 -23.32 25.44 -9.04
CA VAL A 112 -24.60 25.98 -8.60
C VAL A 112 -24.61 27.51 -8.68
N GLU A 113 -23.52 28.18 -8.31
CA GLU A 113 -23.44 29.64 -8.42
C GLU A 113 -23.45 30.15 -9.86
N VAL A 114 -22.70 29.50 -10.76
CA VAL A 114 -22.70 29.87 -12.18
C VAL A 114 -24.08 29.63 -12.80
N GLU A 115 -24.75 28.55 -12.42
CA GLU A 115 -26.12 28.28 -12.89
C GLU A 115 -27.14 29.27 -12.30
N THR A 116 -26.96 29.69 -11.05
CA THR A 116 -27.78 30.75 -10.43
C THR A 116 -27.63 32.06 -11.20
N TYR A 117 -26.39 32.44 -11.54
CA TYR A 117 -26.13 33.59 -12.39
C TYR A 117 -26.83 33.48 -13.75
N ARG A 118 -26.80 32.29 -14.37
CA ARG A 118 -27.48 32.04 -15.65
C ARG A 118 -28.98 32.22 -15.55
N GLN A 119 -29.61 31.73 -14.47
CA GLN A 119 -31.05 31.87 -14.24
C GLN A 119 -31.45 33.33 -14.07
N GLU A 120 -30.65 34.12 -13.35
CA GLU A 120 -30.91 35.55 -13.12
C GLU A 120 -30.71 36.40 -14.37
N ASN A 121 -29.71 36.07 -15.20
CA ASN A 121 -29.29 36.89 -16.34
C ASN A 121 -29.79 36.35 -17.70
N ASN A 122 -30.42 35.18 -17.72
CA ASN A 122 -30.82 34.43 -18.92
C ASN A 122 -29.67 34.13 -19.91
N LYS A 123 -28.42 34.20 -19.45
CA LYS A 123 -27.20 33.90 -20.24
C LYS A 123 -26.10 33.37 -19.32
N LEU A 124 -25.24 32.48 -19.83
CA LEU A 124 -24.04 32.06 -19.11
C LEU A 124 -23.05 33.24 -19.00
N PRO A 125 -22.26 33.29 -17.91
CA PRO A 125 -21.22 34.30 -17.78
C PRO A 125 -20.10 34.03 -18.80
N GLU A 126 -19.54 35.09 -19.37
CA GLU A 126 -18.49 34.98 -20.38
C GLU A 126 -17.10 35.09 -19.74
N GLY A 127 -16.20 34.16 -20.09
CA GLY A 127 -14.77 34.21 -19.78
C GLY A 127 -14.42 34.74 -18.39
N ILE A 128 -14.00 36.01 -18.33
CA ILE A 128 -13.55 36.70 -17.12
C ILE A 128 -14.69 36.81 -16.08
N GLU A 129 -15.93 37.06 -16.50
CA GLU A 129 -17.07 37.14 -15.57
C GLU A 129 -17.31 35.80 -14.88
N GLY A 130 -17.23 34.70 -15.63
CA GLY A 130 -17.39 33.36 -15.06
C GLY A 130 -16.27 33.03 -14.08
N ASN A 131 -15.03 33.37 -14.43
CA ASN A 131 -13.91 33.24 -13.50
C ASN A 131 -14.10 34.08 -12.22
N LYS A 132 -14.62 35.30 -12.32
CA LYS A 132 -14.88 36.16 -11.15
C LYS A 132 -15.86 35.54 -10.16
N LEU A 133 -16.87 34.81 -10.64
CA LEU A 133 -17.84 34.12 -9.78
C LEU A 133 -17.17 32.99 -8.99
N VAL A 134 -16.26 32.26 -9.64
CA VAL A 134 -15.68 31.04 -9.05
C VAL A 134 -14.36 31.28 -8.31
N LEU A 135 -13.70 32.42 -8.51
CA LEU A 135 -12.41 32.78 -7.89
C LEU A 135 -12.40 32.78 -6.35
N LYS A 136 -13.57 32.85 -5.70
CA LYS A 136 -13.71 32.80 -4.24
C LYS A 136 -13.70 31.38 -3.66
N TYR A 137 -13.73 30.37 -4.53
CA TYR A 137 -13.68 28.97 -4.14
C TYR A 137 -12.26 28.44 -4.31
N GLU A 138 -11.80 27.73 -3.29
CA GLU A 138 -10.54 27.01 -3.27
C GLU A 138 -10.83 25.53 -3.10
N ASP A 139 -10.09 24.70 -3.82
CA ASP A 139 -10.18 23.25 -3.66
C ASP A 139 -9.53 22.78 -2.34
N ALA A 140 -9.58 21.47 -2.07
CA ALA A 140 -9.01 20.90 -0.85
C ALA A 140 -7.47 20.97 -0.77
N TYR A 141 -6.81 21.40 -1.85
CA TYR A 141 -5.37 21.61 -1.94
C TYR A 141 -4.99 23.09 -1.80
N GLY A 142 -5.98 23.99 -1.71
CA GLY A 142 -5.79 25.44 -1.59
C GLY A 142 -5.61 26.15 -2.93
N ASN A 143 -5.93 25.48 -4.04
CA ASN A 143 -5.85 26.07 -5.37
C ASN A 143 -7.20 26.69 -5.74
N ALA A 144 -7.16 27.86 -6.37
CA ALA A 144 -8.37 28.50 -6.89
C ALA A 144 -8.96 27.68 -8.04
N VAL A 145 -10.29 27.57 -8.09
CA VAL A 145 -10.98 26.90 -9.20
C VAL A 145 -11.12 27.83 -10.41
N ARG A 146 -11.26 27.25 -11.61
CA ARG A 146 -11.36 27.97 -12.88
C ARG A 146 -12.66 27.63 -13.61
N TYR A 147 -13.27 28.65 -14.20
CA TYR A 147 -14.42 28.52 -15.10
C TYR A 147 -13.94 28.31 -16.54
N GLU A 148 -14.52 27.31 -17.21
CA GLU A 148 -14.25 26.97 -18.60
C GLU A 148 -15.56 27.01 -19.40
N PRO A 149 -15.79 28.04 -20.24
CA PRO A 149 -16.93 28.03 -21.14
C PRO A 149 -16.76 26.91 -22.18
N GLU A 150 -17.83 26.18 -22.45
CA GLU A 150 -17.89 25.18 -23.51
C GLU A 150 -18.88 25.58 -24.62
N GLU A 151 -18.81 24.89 -25.75
CA GLU A 151 -19.77 25.06 -26.83
C GLU A 151 -21.18 24.61 -26.43
N GLY A 152 -22.19 25.24 -27.03
CA GLY A 152 -23.59 24.82 -26.87
C GLY A 152 -24.21 25.16 -25.52
N ASN A 153 -23.86 26.32 -24.94
CA ASN A 153 -24.40 26.81 -23.67
C ASN A 153 -24.10 25.86 -22.49
N LYS A 154 -22.90 25.26 -22.52
CA LYS A 154 -22.35 24.41 -21.47
C LYS A 154 -21.14 25.10 -20.85
N PHE A 155 -20.76 24.65 -19.66
CA PHE A 155 -19.54 25.07 -19.02
C PHE A 155 -19.00 23.95 -18.13
N ALA A 156 -17.74 24.10 -17.73
CA ALA A 156 -17.10 23.27 -16.74
C ALA A 156 -16.43 24.13 -15.67
N ILE A 157 -16.36 23.61 -14.45
CA ILE A 157 -15.47 24.13 -13.40
C ILE A 157 -14.33 23.14 -13.23
N ARG A 158 -13.10 23.65 -13.19
CA ARG A 158 -11.88 22.84 -13.04
C ARG A 158 -11.11 23.24 -11.79
N SER A 159 -10.59 22.24 -11.07
CA SER A 159 -9.56 22.37 -10.03
C SER A 159 -8.22 21.89 -10.59
N ALA A 160 -7.15 22.60 -10.26
CA ALA A 160 -5.76 22.29 -10.66
C ALA A 160 -5.15 21.11 -9.88
N GLY A 161 -5.96 20.36 -9.13
CA GLY A 161 -5.50 19.16 -8.46
C GLY A 161 -4.46 19.39 -7.36
N LEU A 162 -3.61 18.39 -7.20
CA LEU A 162 -2.55 18.32 -6.20
C LEU A 162 -1.32 19.14 -6.62
N ASP A 163 -1.00 19.18 -7.91
CA ASP A 163 0.18 19.89 -8.42
C ASP A 163 -0.03 21.41 -8.54
N GLY A 164 -1.29 21.86 -8.59
CA GLY A 164 -1.64 23.27 -8.69
C GLY A 164 -1.44 23.86 -10.10
N GLU A 165 -1.17 23.01 -11.10
CA GLU A 165 -1.06 23.38 -12.49
C GLU A 165 -2.32 22.93 -13.24
N PHE A 166 -2.88 23.82 -14.06
CA PHE A 166 -4.01 23.44 -14.91
C PHE A 166 -3.53 22.71 -16.17
N ASP A 167 -4.40 21.88 -16.73
CA ASP A 167 -4.17 21.04 -17.92
C ASP A 167 -3.20 19.88 -17.68
N THR A 168 -3.20 19.36 -16.45
CA THR A 168 -2.43 18.20 -15.99
C THR A 168 -3.34 16.99 -15.75
N SER A 169 -2.75 15.85 -15.36
CA SER A 169 -3.48 14.58 -15.23
C SER A 169 -4.34 14.45 -13.97
N ASP A 170 -4.08 15.26 -12.95
CA ASP A 170 -4.78 15.27 -11.66
C ASP A 170 -5.87 16.33 -11.56
N ASP A 171 -6.06 17.11 -12.64
CA ASP A 171 -7.17 18.03 -12.79
C ASP A 171 -8.52 17.35 -12.53
N GLN A 172 -9.32 17.98 -11.68
CA GLN A 172 -10.70 17.57 -11.45
C GLN A 172 -11.65 18.52 -12.16
N ARG A 173 -12.44 17.96 -13.08
CA ARG A 173 -13.34 18.73 -13.93
C ARG A 173 -14.79 18.32 -13.69
N MET A 174 -15.64 19.29 -13.36
CA MET A 174 -17.08 19.11 -13.21
C MET A 174 -17.79 19.79 -14.38
N LEU A 175 -18.42 18.98 -15.23
CA LEU A 175 -19.27 19.48 -16.31
C LEU A 175 -20.65 19.83 -15.76
N ASN A 176 -21.22 20.96 -16.18
CA ASN A 176 -22.67 21.17 -16.08
C ASN A 176 -23.38 20.24 -17.08
N THR A 177 -23.47 18.96 -16.72
CA THR A 177 -24.31 18.01 -17.43
C THR A 177 -25.69 18.07 -16.81
N GLU A 178 -26.75 17.94 -17.62
CA GLU A 178 -28.17 17.99 -17.21
C GLU A 178 -28.57 17.11 -16.01
N ARG A 179 -27.70 16.18 -15.57
CA ARG A 179 -27.88 15.43 -14.32
C ARG A 179 -27.98 16.33 -13.08
N GLY A 180 -27.24 17.44 -13.01
CA GLY A 180 -27.33 18.38 -11.88
C GLY A 180 -28.62 19.21 -11.87
N LEU A 181 -29.25 19.41 -13.04
CA LEU A 181 -30.46 20.23 -13.18
C LEU A 181 -31.76 19.47 -12.91
N ASN A 182 -31.75 18.15 -13.07
CA ASN A 182 -32.92 17.30 -12.86
C ASN A 182 -32.99 16.69 -11.45
N GLU A 183 -31.94 16.80 -10.64
CA GLU A 183 -32.02 16.45 -9.23
C GLU A 183 -32.53 17.66 -8.43
N PRO A 184 -33.70 17.56 -7.75
CA PRO A 184 -34.23 18.66 -6.97
C PRO A 184 -33.26 19.02 -5.83
N ILE A 185 -32.74 20.25 -5.87
CA ILE A 185 -31.84 20.88 -4.88
C ILE A 185 -32.32 20.74 -3.42
N ALA A 186 -33.59 20.41 -3.21
CA ALA A 186 -34.23 20.25 -1.90
C ALA A 186 -33.71 19.07 -1.04
N SER A 187 -32.89 18.15 -1.56
CA SER A 187 -32.44 16.97 -0.79
C SER A 187 -31.04 17.09 -0.15
N HIS A 188 -30.20 18.05 -0.55
CA HIS A 188 -28.82 18.12 -0.07
C HIS A 188 -28.60 18.94 1.21
N ALA A 189 -29.64 19.61 1.72
CA ALA A 189 -29.57 20.43 2.92
C ALA A 189 -29.55 19.63 4.25
N THR A 190 -29.68 18.30 4.25
CA THR A 190 -29.97 17.53 5.48
C THR A 190 -28.91 16.54 5.95
N HIS A 191 -27.73 16.45 5.33
CA HIS A 191 -26.72 15.47 5.77
C HIS A 191 -25.34 16.02 6.17
N PHE A 192 -25.22 17.30 6.53
CA PHE A 192 -24.14 17.77 7.40
C PHE A 192 -24.55 17.60 8.88
N ARG A 193 -24.74 16.34 9.30
CA ARG A 193 -24.92 16.02 10.72
C ARG A 193 -23.56 16.14 11.39
N GLY A 194 -23.24 17.33 11.88
CA GLY A 194 -22.05 17.60 12.67
C GLY A 194 -21.89 16.58 13.79
N HIS A 195 -20.89 15.71 13.66
CA HIS A 195 -20.41 14.88 14.75
C HIS A 195 -19.64 15.79 15.72
N HIS A 196 -20.38 16.61 16.49
CA HIS A 196 -19.87 17.21 17.71
C HIS A 196 -19.64 16.08 18.72
N GLY A 197 -18.41 15.54 18.72
CA GLY A 197 -17.93 14.69 19.80
C GLY A 197 -17.84 15.52 21.08
N HIS A 198 -18.86 15.40 21.93
CA HIS A 198 -18.83 15.87 23.31
C HIS A 198 -17.64 15.21 24.04
N ARG A 199 -16.58 15.98 24.29
CA ARG A 199 -15.56 15.60 25.28
C ARG A 199 -16.15 15.86 26.66
N HIS A 200 -16.50 14.80 27.36
CA HIS A 200 -16.79 14.86 28.80
C HIS A 200 -15.47 15.09 29.55
N CYS A 201 -15.31 16.26 30.15
CA CYS A 201 -14.33 16.48 31.21
C CYS A 201 -14.99 16.06 32.55
N SER A 202 -14.55 14.95 33.11
CA SER A 202 -14.80 14.60 34.51
C SER A 202 -13.73 15.24 35.40
N TRP A 203 -14.20 16.03 36.37
CA TRP A 203 -13.41 16.60 37.47
C TRP A 203 -13.21 15.58 38.59
#